data_AF-A0A391P483-F1
#
_entry.id   AF-A0A391P483-F1
#
_cell.length_a   1.000
_cell.length_b   1.000
_cell.length_c   1.000
_cell.angle_alpha   90.00
_cell.angle_beta   90.00
_cell.angle_gamma   90.00
#
_symmetry.space_group_name_H-M   'P 1'
#
loop_
_entity.id
_entity.type
_entity.pdbx_description
1 polymer ?
#
loop_
_entity_poly.entity_id
_entity_poly.type
_entity_poly.pdbx_seq_one_letter_code
_entity_poly.pdbx_strand_id
1 'polypeptide(L)'
;MASHPALKTGQCVVMDGHNLSAKHVIHTVGPRVRGGRVTSQDESDLAAAVSAVLSAAAGAGAVSIAIPCISTGIFGFPVQSACDIIVRVCREYCACSQDTSLRSILLIDIDQSKVDALRQEEGSLRVNWQP
;
A
#
# COMPACT_ATOMS: atom_id res chain seq x y z
N MET A 1 15.34 23.73 5.10
CA MET A 1 14.67 22.42 5.05
C MET A 1 13.30 22.59 5.69
N ALA A 2 12.21 22.39 4.95
CA ALA A 2 10.87 22.47 5.54
C ALA A 2 10.70 21.32 6.55
N SER A 3 10.39 21.66 7.81
CA SER A 3 10.08 20.68 8.85
C SER A 3 8.72 20.06 8.54
N HIS A 4 8.69 18.82 8.07
CA HIS A 4 7.45 18.08 7.98
C HIS A 4 7.04 17.62 9.39
N PRO A 5 5.79 17.83 9.83
CA PRO A 5 5.32 17.32 11.11
C PRO A 5 5.41 15.79 11.13
N ALA A 6 5.59 15.22 12.31
CA ALA A 6 5.67 13.77 12.47
C ALA A 6 4.38 13.10 11.96
N LEU A 7 4.52 12.10 11.10
CA LEU A 7 3.40 11.31 10.57
C LEU A 7 2.87 10.35 11.63
N LYS A 8 1.54 10.25 11.72
CA LYS A 8 0.86 9.23 12.50
C LYS A 8 0.66 7.96 11.67
N THR A 9 0.39 6.83 12.33
CA THR A 9 -0.01 5.59 11.66
C THR A 9 -1.21 5.85 10.73
N GLY A 10 -1.19 5.23 9.55
CA GLY A 10 -2.19 5.42 8.51
C GLY A 10 -1.99 6.67 7.64
N GLN A 11 -1.02 7.53 7.97
CA GLN A 11 -0.74 8.75 7.21
C GLN A 11 0.46 8.58 6.29
N CYS A 12 0.51 9.43 5.26
CA CYS A 12 1.65 9.52 4.35
C CYS A 12 2.01 10.96 3.96
N VAL A 13 3.20 11.12 3.39
CA VAL A 13 3.67 12.37 2.78
C VAL A 13 4.29 12.07 1.42
N VAL A 14 4.03 12.95 0.45
CA VAL A 14 4.63 12.89 -0.89
C VAL A 14 5.89 13.76 -0.89
N MET A 15 6.98 13.22 -1.41
CA MET A 15 8.22 13.93 -1.66
C MET A 15 8.68 13.71 -3.11
N ASP A 16 9.54 14.59 -3.60
CA ASP A 16 10.16 14.44 -4.92
C ASP A 16 11.09 13.22 -4.96
N GLY A 17 11.15 12.54 -6.09
CA GLY A 17 12.02 11.38 -6.27
C GLY A 17 13.51 11.71 -6.40
N HIS A 18 13.86 12.98 -6.63
CA HIS A 18 15.23 13.47 -6.79
C HIS A 18 16.04 12.61 -7.79
N ASN A 19 17.05 11.87 -7.34
CA ASN A 19 17.95 11.07 -8.20
C ASN A 19 17.39 9.67 -8.53
N LEU A 20 16.12 9.41 -8.23
CA LEU A 20 15.44 8.17 -8.59
C LEU A 20 14.71 8.31 -9.93
N SER A 21 14.51 7.19 -10.63
CA SER A 21 13.67 7.17 -11.84
C SER A 21 12.19 7.44 -11.55
N ALA A 22 11.76 7.29 -10.30
CA ALA A 22 10.41 7.63 -9.86
C ALA A 22 10.27 9.15 -9.71
N LYS A 23 9.14 9.70 -10.16
CA LYS A 23 8.86 11.15 -10.04
C LYS A 23 8.68 11.60 -8.58
N HIS A 24 8.02 10.76 -7.79
CA HIS A 24 7.74 11.01 -6.38
C HIS A 24 8.04 9.76 -5.55
N VAL A 25 8.33 9.98 -4.27
CA VAL A 25 8.38 8.93 -3.24
C VAL A 25 7.32 9.27 -2.19
N ILE A 26 6.44 8.31 -1.90
CA ILE A 26 5.40 8.45 -0.89
C ILE A 26 5.84 7.69 0.36
N HIS A 27 6.07 8.42 1.44
CA HIS A 27 6.43 7.85 2.73
C HIS A 27 5.17 7.65 3.56
N THR A 28 4.85 6.42 3.90
CA THR A 28 3.68 6.06 4.72
C THR A 28 4.10 5.39 6.02
N VAL A 29 3.29 5.53 7.06
CA VAL A 29 3.50 4.88 8.37
C VAL A 29 2.44 3.80 8.56
N GLY A 30 2.83 2.54 8.39
CA GLY A 30 1.98 1.40 8.73
C GLY A 30 2.00 1.06 10.24
N PRO A 31 1.08 0.20 10.70
CA PRO A 31 1.00 -0.24 12.10
C PRO A 31 2.19 -1.11 12.50
N ARG A 32 2.48 -1.15 13.81
CA ARG A 32 3.50 -2.00 14.43
C ARG A 32 2.84 -3.11 15.25
N VAL A 33 2.96 -4.35 14.79
CA VAL A 33 2.39 -5.52 15.46
C VAL A 33 3.45 -6.13 16.39
N ARG A 34 3.16 -6.17 17.69
CA ARG A 34 4.04 -6.78 18.70
C ARG A 34 3.55 -8.18 19.06
N GLY A 35 4.45 -9.17 19.00
CA GLY A 35 4.13 -10.55 19.39
C GLY A 35 3.25 -11.31 18.38
N GLY A 36 3.15 -10.83 17.14
CA GLY A 36 2.50 -11.54 16.02
C GLY A 36 0.98 -11.61 16.07
N ARG A 37 0.33 -11.05 17.10
CA ARG A 37 -1.13 -10.99 17.19
C ARG A 37 -1.63 -9.68 16.60
N VAL A 38 -2.31 -9.78 15.46
CA VAL A 38 -2.93 -8.65 14.76
C VAL A 38 -4.24 -8.28 15.47
N THR A 39 -4.42 -7.00 15.74
CA THR A 39 -5.70 -6.45 16.23
C THR A 39 -6.50 -5.84 15.07
N SER A 40 -7.81 -5.66 15.25
CA SER A 40 -8.63 -4.95 14.26
C SER A 40 -8.17 -3.51 14.01
N GLN A 41 -7.53 -2.87 15.00
CA GLN A 41 -6.93 -1.55 14.81
C GLN A 41 -5.72 -1.63 13.89
N ASP A 42 -4.86 -2.65 14.03
CA ASP A 42 -3.73 -2.84 13.12
C ASP A 42 -4.20 -3.06 11.68
N GLU A 43 -5.24 -3.86 11.47
CA GLU A 43 -5.80 -4.06 10.13
C GLU A 43 -6.35 -2.76 9.53
N SER A 44 -7.09 -1.99 10.33
CA SER A 44 -7.64 -0.69 9.93
C SER A 44 -6.53 0.32 9.62
N ASP A 45 -5.48 0.36 10.42
CA ASP A 45 -4.33 1.24 10.24
C ASP A 45 -3.53 0.89 8.98
N LEU A 46 -3.34 -0.40 8.69
CA LEU A 46 -2.70 -0.84 7.45
C LEU A 46 -3.55 -0.46 6.23
N ALA A 47 -4.86 -0.69 6.30
CA ALA A 47 -5.78 -0.31 5.23
C ALA A 47 -5.76 1.20 5.00
N ALA A 48 -5.77 2.00 6.06
CA ALA A 48 -5.65 3.46 6.00
C ALA A 48 -4.33 3.89 5.35
N ALA A 49 -3.21 3.27 5.71
CA ALA A 49 -1.89 3.58 5.15
C ALA A 49 -1.84 3.33 3.63
N VAL A 50 -2.42 2.23 3.15
CA VAL A 50 -2.48 1.89 1.71
C VAL A 50 -3.42 2.85 0.97
N SER A 51 -4.60 3.12 1.52
CA SER A 51 -5.56 4.08 0.96
C SER A 51 -4.95 5.48 0.85
N ALA A 52 -4.27 5.94 1.89
CA ALA A 52 -3.60 7.24 1.89
C ALA A 52 -2.54 7.34 0.79
N VAL A 53 -1.75 6.27 0.58
CA VAL A 53 -0.75 6.20 -0.49
C VAL A 53 -1.40 6.30 -1.87
N LEU A 54 -2.49 5.57 -2.12
CA LEU A 54 -3.20 5.59 -3.40
C LEU A 54 -3.81 6.97 -3.70
N SER A 55 -4.49 7.57 -2.71
CA SER A 55 -5.05 8.92 -2.83
C SER A 55 -3.96 9.97 -3.03
N ALA A 56 -2.84 9.89 -2.31
CA ALA A 56 -1.73 10.82 -2.44
C ALA A 56 -1.05 10.71 -3.82
N ALA A 57 -0.90 9.50 -4.35
CA ALA A 57 -0.37 9.26 -5.69
C ALA A 57 -1.27 9.86 -6.77
N ALA A 58 -2.58 9.64 -6.68
CA ALA A 58 -3.54 10.24 -7.60
C ALA A 58 -3.56 11.77 -7.49
N GLY A 59 -3.53 12.32 -6.28
CA GLY A 59 -3.45 13.76 -6.03
C GLY A 59 -2.17 14.41 -6.58
N ALA A 60 -1.06 13.65 -6.65
CA ALA A 60 0.19 14.06 -7.30
C ALA A 60 0.19 13.82 -8.83
N GLY A 61 -0.94 13.40 -9.42
CA GLY A 61 -1.07 13.14 -10.85
C GLY A 61 -0.28 11.93 -11.35
N ALA A 62 0.05 10.98 -10.48
CA ALA A 62 0.77 9.77 -10.87
C ALA A 62 -0.12 8.88 -11.76
N VAL A 63 0.48 8.29 -12.79
CA VAL A 63 -0.19 7.30 -13.67
C VAL A 63 0.14 5.86 -13.28
N SER A 64 1.24 5.66 -12.55
CA SER A 64 1.65 4.37 -12.02
C SER A 64 2.26 4.52 -10.63
N ILE A 65 2.14 3.45 -9.84
CA ILE A 65 2.74 3.35 -8.50
C ILE A 65 3.21 1.93 -8.23
N ALA A 66 4.30 1.79 -7.48
CA ALA A 66 4.74 0.53 -6.91
C ALA A 66 4.60 0.57 -5.37
N ILE A 67 3.95 -0.45 -4.80
CA ILE A 67 3.63 -0.54 -3.36
C ILE A 67 4.27 -1.81 -2.80
N PRO A 68 5.14 -1.72 -1.78
CA PRO A 68 5.72 -2.89 -1.14
C PRO A 68 4.74 -3.56 -0.17
N CYS A 69 5.09 -4.73 0.37
CA CYS A 69 4.36 -5.34 1.49
C CYS A 69 4.54 -4.54 2.79
N ILE A 70 3.81 -3.43 2.92
CA ILE A 70 3.86 -2.47 4.03
C ILE A 70 3.70 -3.20 5.38
N SER A 71 4.48 -2.76 6.39
CA SER A 71 4.52 -3.30 7.75
C SER A 71 5.02 -4.74 7.95
N THR A 72 5.33 -5.49 6.89
CA THR A 72 5.76 -6.91 7.00
C THR A 72 7.24 -7.13 7.37
N GLY A 73 8.03 -6.07 7.44
CA GLY A 73 9.44 -6.13 7.86
C GLY A 73 9.58 -5.93 9.37
N ILE A 74 10.34 -4.90 9.77
CA ILE A 74 10.59 -4.56 11.18
C ILE A 74 9.34 -4.24 12.01
N PHE A 75 8.19 -4.01 11.36
CA PHE A 75 6.91 -3.73 12.03
C PHE A 75 6.10 -5.01 12.34
N GLY A 76 6.58 -6.18 11.89
CA GLY A 76 6.11 -7.47 12.38
C GLY A 76 4.70 -7.88 11.95
N PHE A 77 4.09 -7.18 10.98
CA PHE A 77 2.78 -7.58 10.47
C PHE A 77 2.90 -8.91 9.71
N PRO A 78 2.07 -9.93 10.03
CA PRO A 78 2.10 -11.20 9.31
C PRO A 78 1.89 -11.01 7.80
N VAL A 79 2.77 -11.61 6.99
CA VAL A 79 2.82 -11.41 5.53
C VAL A 79 1.46 -11.68 4.87
N GLN A 80 0.85 -12.85 5.15
CA GLN A 80 -0.41 -13.24 4.50
C GLN A 80 -1.54 -12.25 4.80
N SER A 81 -1.74 -11.90 6.07
CA SER A 81 -2.75 -10.92 6.47
C SER A 81 -2.48 -9.53 5.87
N ALA A 82 -1.22 -9.09 5.79
CA ALA A 82 -0.89 -7.82 5.16
C ALA A 82 -1.19 -7.83 3.65
N CYS A 83 -0.82 -8.91 2.96
CA CYS A 83 -1.06 -9.06 1.52
C CYS A 83 -2.56 -9.01 1.19
N ASP A 84 -3.40 -9.73 1.94
CA ASP A 84 -4.86 -9.69 1.80
C ASP A 84 -5.40 -8.25 1.91
N ILE A 85 -5.00 -7.53 2.97
CA ILE A 85 -5.42 -6.14 3.19
C ILE A 85 -4.96 -5.23 2.05
N ILE A 86 -3.69 -5.33 1.63
CA ILE A 86 -3.13 -4.49 0.57
C ILE A 86 -3.86 -4.73 -0.76
N VAL A 87 -4.06 -5.99 -1.14
CA VAL A 87 -4.75 -6.36 -2.39
C VAL A 87 -6.21 -5.91 -2.36
N ARG A 88 -6.91 -6.16 -1.24
CA ARG A 88 -8.31 -5.74 -1.05
C ARG A 88 -8.45 -4.22 -1.20
N VAL A 89 -7.63 -3.43 -0.50
CA VAL A 89 -7.71 -1.97 -0.57
C VAL A 89 -7.40 -1.45 -1.98
N CYS A 90 -6.40 -2.02 -2.67
CA CYS A 90 -6.12 -1.62 -4.05
C CYS A 90 -7.30 -1.89 -4.98
N ARG A 91 -7.99 -3.02 -4.82
CA ARG A 91 -9.18 -3.37 -5.60
C ARG A 91 -10.35 -2.44 -5.32
N GLU A 92 -10.66 -2.22 -4.05
CA GLU A 92 -11.72 -1.30 -3.62
C GLU A 92 -11.46 0.11 -4.15
N TYR A 93 -10.21 0.59 -4.06
CA TYR A 93 -9.82 1.88 -4.61
C TYR A 93 -10.07 1.96 -6.12
N CYS A 94 -9.68 0.94 -6.89
CA CYS A 94 -9.91 0.88 -8.33
C CYS A 94 -11.41 0.81 -8.70
N ALA A 95 -12.23 0.13 -7.90
CA ALA A 95 -13.67 0.00 -8.14
C ALA A 95 -14.44 1.29 -7.83
N CYS A 96 -14.03 2.03 -6.80
CA CYS A 96 -14.74 3.23 -6.34
C CYS A 96 -14.24 4.53 -6.97
N SER A 97 -13.01 4.58 -7.49
CA SER A 97 -12.39 5.82 -7.97
C SER A 97 -12.63 6.02 -9.48
N GLN A 98 -13.70 6.73 -9.84
CA GLN A 98 -14.04 7.01 -11.25
C GLN A 98 -13.10 8.04 -11.92
N ASP A 99 -12.49 8.95 -11.14
CA ASP A 99 -11.62 10.03 -11.63
C ASP A 99 -10.17 9.92 -11.13
N THR A 100 -9.63 8.70 -11.00
CA THR A 100 -8.21 8.51 -10.66
C THR A 100 -7.30 8.66 -11.89
N SER A 101 -6.11 9.25 -11.72
CA SER A 101 -5.06 9.25 -12.74
C SER A 101 -4.29 7.93 -12.82
N LEU A 102 -4.36 7.10 -11.77
CA LEU A 102 -3.66 5.83 -11.71
C LEU A 102 -4.21 4.85 -12.77
N ARG A 103 -3.30 4.26 -13.55
CA ARG A 103 -3.57 3.25 -14.57
C ARG A 103 -2.89 1.92 -14.25
N SER A 104 -1.88 1.93 -13.39
CA SER A 104 -1.13 0.75 -13.01
C SER A 104 -0.70 0.81 -11.55
N ILE A 105 -1.01 -0.25 -10.80
CA ILE A 105 -0.56 -0.46 -9.42
C ILE A 105 0.25 -1.75 -9.42
N LEU A 106 1.54 -1.64 -9.09
CA LEU A 106 2.44 -2.80 -8.96
C LEU A 106 2.62 -3.12 -7.49
N LEU A 107 2.27 -4.35 -7.10
CA LEU A 107 2.61 -4.87 -5.78
C LEU A 107 3.97 -5.54 -5.88
N ILE A 108 4.95 -5.04 -5.13
CA ILE A 108 6.36 -5.46 -5.26
C ILE A 108 6.91 -5.92 -3.92
N ASP A 109 7.92 -6.79 -3.95
CA ASP A 109 8.81 -6.99 -2.80
C ASP A 109 10.14 -7.54 -3.33
N ILE A 110 11.21 -7.37 -2.55
CA ILE A 110 12.50 -7.99 -2.87
C ILE A 110 12.52 -9.46 -2.48
N ASP A 111 11.68 -9.85 -1.51
CA ASP A 111 11.51 -11.23 -1.06
C ASP A 111 10.46 -11.95 -1.93
N GLN A 112 10.91 -12.99 -2.64
CA GLN A 112 10.06 -13.78 -3.52
C GLN A 112 8.88 -14.42 -2.79
N SER A 113 9.04 -14.85 -1.54
CA SER A 113 7.95 -15.45 -0.77
C SER A 113 6.80 -14.46 -0.51
N LYS A 114 7.09 -13.17 -0.42
CA LYS A 114 6.07 -12.12 -0.28
C LYS A 114 5.39 -11.81 -1.61
N VAL A 115 6.15 -11.82 -2.70
CA VAL A 115 5.59 -11.71 -4.07
C VAL A 115 4.64 -12.87 -4.35
N ASP A 116 4.98 -14.08 -3.93
CA ASP A 116 4.13 -15.25 -4.09
C ASP A 116 2.84 -15.14 -3.25
N ALA A 117 2.93 -14.63 -2.01
CA ALA A 117 1.74 -14.33 -1.19
C ALA A 117 0.83 -13.27 -1.84
N LEU A 118 1.40 -12.18 -2.38
CA LEU A 118 0.63 -11.17 -3.11
C LEU A 118 -0.09 -11.76 -4.34
N ARG A 119 0.60 -12.63 -5.09
CA ARG A 119 0.03 -13.30 -6.26
C ARG A 119 -1.10 -14.26 -5.89
N GLN A 120 -0.95 -14.97 -4.77
CA GLN A 120 -1.97 -15.88 -4.27
C GLN A 120 -3.26 -15.09 -3.99
N GLU A 121 -3.18 -13.99 -3.26
CA GLU A 121 -4.34 -13.16 -2.94
C GLU A 121 -4.96 -12.48 -4.17
N GLU A 122 -4.15 -12.10 -5.16
CA GLU A 122 -4.68 -11.63 -6.45
C GLU A 122 -5.49 -12.74 -7.16
N GLY A 123 -4.98 -13.97 -7.18
CA GLY A 123 -5.60 -15.12 -7.82
C GLY A 123 -6.90 -15.57 -7.13
N SER A 124 -6.91 -15.61 -5.80
CA SER A 124 -8.06 -15.99 -4.95
C SER A 124 -9.32 -15.16 -5.25
N LEU A 125 -9.12 -13.93 -5.72
CA LEU A 125 -10.17 -12.95 -5.91
C LEU A 125 -10.51 -12.71 -7.40
N ARG A 126 -9.96 -13.50 -8.35
CA ARG A 126 -10.33 -13.47 -9.79
C ARG A 126 -11.57 -14.32 -10.12
N VAL A 127 -12.55 -14.39 -9.20
CA VAL A 127 -13.79 -15.15 -9.44
C VAL A 127 -14.95 -14.31 -9.98
N ASN A 128 -14.92 -12.97 -9.94
CA ASN A 128 -16.07 -12.13 -10.31
C ASN A 128 -15.69 -10.84 -11.06
N TRP A 129 -14.92 -10.94 -12.14
CA TRP A 129 -14.77 -9.82 -13.08
C TRP A 129 -15.23 -10.27 -14.47
N GLN A 130 -16.32 -9.68 -14.95
CA GLN A 130 -16.74 -9.72 -16.36
C GLN A 130 -16.62 -8.30 -16.94
N PRO A 131 -16.22 -8.17 -18.21
CA PRO A 131 -15.99 -6.88 -18.87
C PRO A 131 -17.24 -6.00 -18.97
#